data_AF-A0A6I4MYY7-F1
#
_entry.id   AF-A0A6I4MYY7-F1
#
_cell.length_a   1.000
_cell.length_b   1.000
_cell.length_c   1.000
_cell.angle_alpha   90.00
_cell.angle_beta   90.00
_cell.angle_gamma   90.00
#
_symmetry.space_group_name_H-M   'P 1'
#
loop_
_entity.id
_entity.type
_entity.pdbx_description
1 polymer ?
#
loop_
_entity_poly.entity_id
_entity_poly.type
_entity_poly.pdbx_seq_one_letter_code
_entity_poly.pdbx_strand_id
1 'polypeptide(L)'
;MSAALLTTLAAVGGTSQAQDWTRAPGDSAKRTAPPAHANCVDRYGTNLNEYLSIQEQIVGHPRCHEVSAGEKWVLSLPGWRTAADGKKAVYPENYSPAFGRNVPPMLDFQAKLRGARAVLDNGREEKSFIFGPEVLQDIVRGDELESTAFASRPLAPLPSGKYKITVFLRMSHEHYDGVGRDPHANRLPAGEFQLPEFPFEVIPRQDGPGA
;
A
#
# COMPACT_ATOMS: atom_id res chain seq x y z
N MET A 1 2.33 -39.77 -54.56
CA MET A 1 1.28 -39.95 -53.53
C MET A 1 1.78 -39.31 -52.25
N SER A 2 1.33 -38.09 -51.95
CA SER A 2 1.67 -37.37 -50.72
C SER A 2 0.41 -36.68 -50.23
N ALA A 3 -0.09 -37.12 -49.07
CA ALA A 3 -1.28 -36.57 -48.43
C ALA A 3 -0.86 -35.39 -47.53
N ALA A 4 -1.50 -34.24 -47.71
CA ALA A 4 -1.38 -33.10 -46.81
C ALA A 4 -2.49 -33.19 -45.75
N LEU A 5 -2.09 -33.30 -44.48
CA LEU A 5 -3.00 -33.12 -43.33
C LEU A 5 -3.27 -31.62 -43.15
N LEU A 6 -4.53 -31.21 -43.33
CA LEU A 6 -5.04 -29.92 -42.85
C LEU A 6 -5.35 -30.03 -41.35
N THR A 7 -4.68 -29.23 -40.53
CA THR A 7 -5.00 -29.08 -39.11
C THR A 7 -5.90 -27.86 -38.93
N THR A 8 -7.19 -28.09 -38.66
CA THR A 8 -8.16 -27.06 -38.28
C THR A 8 -7.87 -26.56 -36.86
N LEU A 9 -7.46 -25.30 -36.71
CA LEU A 9 -7.50 -24.59 -35.42
C LEU A 9 -8.92 -24.06 -35.18
N ALA A 10 -9.53 -24.46 -34.07
CA ALA A 10 -10.77 -23.88 -33.56
C ALA A 10 -10.46 -22.56 -32.85
N ALA A 11 -11.10 -21.47 -33.30
CA ALA A 11 -11.07 -20.17 -32.62
C ALA A 11 -12.04 -20.19 -31.43
N VAL A 12 -11.52 -20.00 -30.22
CA VAL A 12 -12.34 -19.79 -29.02
C VAL A 12 -12.62 -18.30 -28.90
N GLY A 13 -13.83 -17.88 -29.25
CA GLY A 13 -14.31 -16.51 -29.06
C GLY A 13 -14.55 -16.23 -27.58
N GLY A 14 -13.58 -15.59 -26.93
CA GLY A 14 -13.76 -15.00 -25.60
C GLY A 14 -14.29 -13.58 -25.74
N THR A 15 -15.56 -13.37 -25.42
CA THR A 15 -16.12 -12.02 -25.24
C THR A 15 -15.52 -11.41 -23.97
N SER A 16 -14.56 -10.52 -24.11
CA SER A 16 -14.09 -9.66 -23.03
C SER A 16 -15.21 -8.66 -22.69
N GLN A 17 -15.87 -8.85 -21.56
CA GLN A 17 -16.63 -7.77 -20.94
C GLN A 17 -15.63 -6.71 -20.48
N ALA A 18 -15.56 -5.61 -21.23
CA ALA A 18 -14.94 -4.38 -20.75
C ALA A 18 -15.74 -3.93 -19.52
N GLN A 19 -15.11 -3.99 -18.34
CA GLN A 19 -15.64 -3.37 -17.15
C GLN A 19 -15.57 -1.86 -17.34
N ASP A 20 -16.75 -1.26 -17.44
CA ASP A 20 -17.01 0.17 -17.47
C ASP A 20 -16.50 0.80 -16.17
N TRP A 21 -15.49 1.67 -16.26
CA TRP A 21 -14.87 2.35 -15.12
C TRP A 21 -15.60 3.65 -14.73
N THR A 22 -16.82 3.87 -15.23
CA THR A 22 -17.65 5.00 -14.78
C THR A 22 -18.35 4.66 -13.46
N ARG A 23 -17.59 4.64 -12.36
CA ARG A 23 -18.14 4.58 -11.00
C ARG A 23 -18.90 5.87 -10.70
N ALA A 24 -20.24 5.78 -10.72
CA ALA A 24 -21.14 6.76 -10.13
C ALA A 24 -20.82 6.96 -8.62
N PRO A 25 -21.11 8.14 -8.03
CA PRO A 25 -20.95 8.38 -6.61
C PRO A 25 -21.96 7.52 -5.85
N GLY A 26 -21.53 6.34 -5.40
CA GLY A 26 -22.33 5.46 -4.57
C GLY A 26 -22.56 6.09 -3.20
N ASP A 27 -23.81 6.03 -2.75
CA ASP A 27 -24.32 6.50 -1.47
C ASP A 27 -23.31 6.33 -0.33
N SER A 28 -22.98 7.47 0.30
CA SER A 28 -22.28 7.55 1.57
C SER A 28 -23.14 6.88 2.64
N ALA A 29 -23.06 5.56 2.76
CA ALA A 29 -23.42 4.87 3.98
C ALA A 29 -22.74 5.61 5.13
N LYS A 30 -23.55 6.13 6.06
CA LYS A 30 -23.14 6.94 7.20
C LYS A 30 -21.93 6.26 7.85
N ARG A 31 -20.73 6.80 7.61
CA ARG A 31 -19.48 6.23 8.15
C ARG A 31 -19.55 6.39 9.66
N THR A 32 -19.77 5.30 10.38
CA THR A 32 -19.67 5.32 11.84
C THR A 32 -18.23 5.71 12.18
N ALA A 33 -18.06 6.75 13.00
CA ALA A 33 -16.74 7.18 13.43
C ALA A 33 -15.99 6.01 14.11
N PRO A 34 -14.67 5.88 13.91
CA PRO A 34 -13.86 4.93 14.67
C PRO A 34 -14.11 5.12 16.18
N PRO A 35 -14.07 4.06 17.00
CA PRO A 35 -14.03 4.22 18.44
C PRO A 35 -12.90 5.18 18.83
N ALA A 36 -13.11 6.08 19.81
CA ALA A 36 -12.12 7.11 20.15
C ALA A 36 -10.73 6.55 20.51
N HIS A 37 -10.68 5.31 21.00
CA HIS A 37 -9.44 4.58 21.33
C HIS A 37 -8.73 3.98 20.10
N ALA A 38 -9.34 4.00 18.91
CA ALA A 38 -8.76 3.51 17.68
C ALA A 38 -8.01 4.60 16.88
N ASN A 39 -8.07 5.86 17.33
CA ASN A 39 -7.48 6.99 16.62
C ASN A 39 -5.95 6.99 16.70
N CYS A 40 -5.31 6.81 15.55
CA CYS A 40 -3.89 6.95 15.36
C CYS A 40 -3.55 8.42 15.04
N VAL A 41 -2.97 9.15 16.01
CA VAL A 41 -2.59 10.56 15.84
C VAL A 41 -1.08 10.68 15.61
N ASP A 42 -0.69 11.35 14.52
CA ASP A 42 0.72 11.54 14.19
C ASP A 42 1.41 12.63 15.04
N ARG A 43 2.70 12.86 14.78
CA ARG A 43 3.49 13.86 15.55
C ARG A 43 3.05 15.31 15.33
N TYR A 44 2.23 15.57 14.31
CA TYR A 44 1.71 16.89 13.96
C TYR A 44 0.27 17.09 14.44
N GLY A 45 -0.32 16.10 15.10
CA GLY A 45 -1.72 16.13 15.54
C GLY A 45 -2.71 15.68 14.47
N THR A 46 -2.24 15.14 13.34
CA THR A 46 -3.11 14.61 12.28
C THR A 46 -3.72 13.29 12.74
N ASN A 47 -5.05 13.20 12.77
CA ASN A 47 -5.73 11.92 12.95
C ASN A 47 -5.65 11.11 11.65
N LEU A 48 -4.80 10.08 11.61
CA LEU A 48 -4.58 9.25 10.42
C LEU A 48 -5.80 8.39 10.07
N ASN A 49 -6.63 8.01 11.04
CA ASN A 49 -7.88 7.30 10.79
C ASN A 49 -8.85 8.15 9.98
N GLU A 50 -9.05 9.40 10.40
CA GLU A 50 -9.89 10.34 9.67
C GLU A 50 -9.29 10.68 8.31
N TYR A 51 -7.98 10.96 8.27
CA TYR A 51 -7.26 11.32 7.06
C TYR A 51 -7.33 10.24 5.97
N LEU A 52 -7.10 8.98 6.34
CA LEU A 52 -7.11 7.82 5.44
C LEU A 52 -8.50 7.16 5.34
N SER A 53 -9.52 7.72 5.99
CA SER A 53 -10.86 7.11 6.07
C SER A 53 -10.87 5.66 6.60
N ILE A 54 -9.99 5.33 7.55
CA ILE A 54 -9.86 4.00 8.17
C ILE A 54 -10.64 3.97 9.49
N GLN A 55 -11.53 3.00 9.65
CA GLN A 55 -12.34 2.82 10.88
C GLN A 55 -11.67 1.91 11.91
N GLU A 56 -10.78 1.03 11.46
CA GLU A 56 -10.04 0.10 12.29
C GLU A 56 -8.80 0.72 12.92
N GLN A 57 -8.17 0.00 13.85
CA GLN A 57 -6.93 0.46 14.46
C GLN A 57 -5.76 0.39 13.46
N ILE A 58 -4.95 1.43 13.40
CA ILE A 58 -3.81 1.50 12.47
C ILE A 58 -2.54 0.98 13.15
N VAL A 59 -1.81 0.10 12.48
CA VAL A 59 -0.47 -0.37 12.83
C VAL A 59 0.53 0.03 11.73
N GLY A 60 1.79 0.27 12.10
CA GLY A 60 2.89 0.52 11.15
C GLY A 60 3.31 1.99 11.04
N HIS A 61 2.55 2.89 11.66
CA HIS A 61 2.99 4.25 11.92
C HIS A 61 3.79 4.32 13.25
N PRO A 62 4.90 5.08 13.35
CA PRO A 62 5.74 5.11 14.56
C PRO A 62 5.05 5.50 15.88
N ARG A 63 3.87 6.13 15.79
CA ARG A 63 3.06 6.50 16.96
C ARG A 63 1.91 5.53 17.25
N CYS A 64 1.69 4.55 16.38
CA CYS A 64 0.53 3.66 16.42
C CYS A 64 1.04 2.22 16.47
N HIS A 65 1.55 1.89 17.66
CA HIS A 65 2.22 0.64 18.00
C HIS A 65 1.43 -0.17 19.02
N GLU A 66 0.18 0.20 19.30
CA GLU A 66 -0.71 -0.53 20.20
C GLU A 66 -2.06 -0.72 19.52
N VAL A 67 -2.61 -1.93 19.62
CA VAL A 67 -3.97 -2.25 19.21
C VAL A 67 -4.65 -3.14 20.23
N SER A 68 -5.97 -3.05 20.34
CA SER A 68 -6.77 -3.88 21.25
C SER A 68 -6.93 -5.30 20.71
N ALA A 69 -6.82 -6.28 21.60
CA ALA A 69 -7.08 -7.68 21.30
C ALA A 69 -8.53 -7.90 20.84
N GLY A 70 -8.72 -8.81 19.89
CA GLY A 70 -10.06 -9.15 19.38
C GLY A 70 -10.66 -8.13 18.40
N GLU A 71 -10.01 -7.00 18.16
CA GLU A 71 -10.43 -5.98 17.21
C GLU A 71 -9.71 -6.11 15.85
N LYS A 72 -10.37 -5.67 14.78
CA LYS A 72 -9.72 -5.57 13.46
C LYS A 72 -8.71 -4.44 13.45
N TRP A 73 -7.73 -4.57 12.57
CA TRP A 73 -6.66 -3.60 12.40
C TRP A 73 -6.25 -3.48 10.94
N VAL A 74 -5.61 -2.38 10.59
CA VAL A 74 -5.10 -2.07 9.25
C VAL A 74 -3.61 -1.80 9.35
N LEU A 75 -2.83 -2.42 8.45
CA LEU A 75 -1.44 -2.06 8.26
C LEU A 75 -1.36 -0.81 7.41
N SER A 76 -0.91 0.30 7.99
CA SER A 76 -0.60 1.53 7.29
C SER A 76 0.89 1.84 7.40
N LEU A 77 1.51 2.20 6.29
CA LEU A 77 2.95 2.46 6.22
C LEU A 77 3.18 3.88 5.69
N PRO A 78 4.33 4.48 6.01
CA PRO A 78 4.78 5.65 5.26
C PRO A 78 4.78 5.28 3.77
N GLY A 79 4.07 6.06 2.97
CA GLY A 79 4.07 5.82 1.53
C GLY A 79 5.32 6.36 0.85
N TRP A 80 5.32 6.28 -0.47
CA TRP A 80 6.41 6.77 -1.29
C TRP A 80 6.16 8.21 -1.72
N ARG A 81 7.20 9.04 -1.66
CA ARG A 81 7.16 10.44 -2.08
C ARG A 81 7.85 10.59 -3.42
N THR A 82 7.29 11.40 -4.30
CA THR A 82 7.86 11.72 -5.61
C THR A 82 7.81 13.21 -5.87
N ALA A 83 8.61 13.71 -6.80
CA ALA A 83 8.39 15.03 -7.37
C ALA A 83 6.97 15.10 -7.97
N ALA A 84 6.28 16.23 -7.77
CA ALA A 84 4.93 16.44 -8.30
C ALA A 84 4.93 16.76 -9.80
N ASP A 85 5.95 17.45 -10.29
CA ASP A 85 6.06 17.87 -11.69
C ASP A 85 7.18 17.09 -12.41
N GLY A 86 6.79 16.29 -13.41
CA GLY A 86 7.74 15.55 -14.25
C GLY A 86 8.76 16.44 -14.96
N LYS A 87 8.40 17.67 -15.33
CA LYS A 87 9.35 18.59 -16.00
C LYS A 87 10.46 19.10 -15.08
N LYS A 88 10.21 19.09 -13.77
CA LYS A 88 11.18 19.46 -12.74
C LYS A 88 11.85 18.24 -12.10
N ALA A 89 11.40 17.03 -12.45
CA ALA A 89 11.92 15.81 -11.88
C ALA A 89 13.39 15.60 -12.27
N VAL A 90 14.19 15.22 -11.27
CA VAL A 90 15.62 14.97 -11.41
C VAL A 90 15.85 13.46 -11.34
N TYR A 91 16.41 12.90 -12.40
CA TYR A 91 16.76 11.48 -12.48
C TYR A 91 18.25 11.30 -12.82
N PRO A 92 18.85 10.14 -12.50
CA PRO A 92 20.12 9.74 -13.10
C PRO A 92 20.05 9.66 -14.63
N GLU A 93 21.20 9.77 -15.30
CA GLU A 93 21.26 9.77 -16.77
C GLU A 93 20.83 8.42 -17.37
N ASN A 94 21.16 7.32 -16.70
CA ASN A 94 20.88 5.96 -17.16
C ASN A 94 19.45 5.46 -16.84
N TYR A 95 18.64 6.26 -16.14
CA TYR A 95 17.27 5.89 -15.79
C TYR A 95 16.27 6.38 -16.83
N SER A 96 15.28 5.55 -17.19
CA SER A 96 14.17 5.95 -18.07
C SER A 96 12.84 5.56 -17.43
N PRO A 97 12.01 6.52 -17.00
CA PRO A 97 10.65 6.24 -16.53
C PRO A 97 9.80 5.62 -17.64
N ALA A 98 8.84 4.77 -17.29
CA ALA A 98 7.96 4.04 -18.20
C ALA A 98 7.15 4.96 -19.12
N PHE A 99 6.79 6.15 -18.64
CA PHE A 99 6.01 7.15 -19.38
C PHE A 99 6.85 8.32 -19.90
N GLY A 100 8.18 8.23 -19.79
CA GLY A 100 9.09 9.31 -20.16
C GLY A 100 9.33 10.32 -19.04
N ARG A 101 10.32 11.20 -19.25
CA ARG A 101 10.88 12.07 -18.20
C ARG A 101 9.99 13.25 -17.82
N ASN A 102 9.10 13.70 -18.70
CA ASN A 102 8.23 14.87 -18.47
C ASN A 102 6.88 14.52 -17.82
N VAL A 103 6.72 13.27 -17.39
CA VAL A 103 5.50 12.76 -16.74
C VAL A 103 5.75 12.67 -15.24
N PRO A 104 4.76 12.98 -14.37
CA PRO A 104 4.92 12.88 -12.92
C PRO A 104 5.46 11.51 -12.49
N PRO A 105 6.55 11.44 -11.70
CA PRO A 105 7.14 10.18 -11.27
C PRO A 105 6.17 9.28 -10.50
N MET A 106 5.14 9.83 -9.84
CA MET A 106 4.10 9.04 -9.18
C MET A 106 3.41 8.04 -10.12
N LEU A 107 3.18 8.42 -11.39
CA LEU A 107 2.58 7.51 -12.37
C LEU A 107 3.50 6.35 -12.70
N ASP A 108 4.81 6.60 -12.80
CA ASP A 108 5.81 5.56 -12.99
C ASP A 108 5.88 4.61 -11.78
N PHE A 109 5.82 5.15 -10.54
CA PHE A 109 5.73 4.35 -9.32
C PHE A 109 4.51 3.42 -9.35
N GLN A 110 3.33 3.97 -9.62
CA GLN A 110 2.08 3.22 -9.65
C GLN A 110 2.07 2.11 -10.72
N ALA A 111 2.61 2.39 -11.91
CA ALA A 111 2.69 1.40 -12.98
C ALA A 111 3.66 0.24 -12.65
N LYS A 112 4.70 0.51 -11.87
CA LYS A 112 5.71 -0.47 -11.50
C LYS A 112 5.38 -1.25 -10.23
N LEU A 113 4.58 -0.69 -9.33
CA LEU A 113 4.17 -1.35 -8.10
C LEU A 113 3.38 -2.62 -8.39
N ARG A 114 3.79 -3.73 -7.75
CA ARG A 114 3.08 -5.02 -7.77
C ARG A 114 2.35 -5.30 -6.46
N GLY A 115 2.58 -4.50 -5.44
CA GLY A 115 1.95 -4.59 -4.12
C GLY A 115 2.98 -4.84 -3.03
N ALA A 116 2.54 -5.47 -1.94
CA ALA A 116 3.38 -5.74 -0.79
C ALA A 116 3.13 -7.12 -0.21
N ARG A 117 4.11 -7.62 0.54
CA ARG A 117 3.99 -8.78 1.41
C ARG A 117 4.31 -8.34 2.83
N ALA A 118 3.45 -8.64 3.79
CA ALA A 118 3.72 -8.40 5.20
C ALA A 118 3.88 -9.73 5.92
N VAL A 119 4.90 -9.85 6.76
CA VAL A 119 5.12 -10.99 7.65
C VAL A 119 4.89 -10.50 9.07
N LEU A 120 3.90 -11.08 9.73
CA LEU A 120 3.61 -10.88 11.13
C LEU A 120 4.25 -12.00 11.94
N ASP A 121 5.09 -11.65 12.90
CA ASP A 121 5.84 -12.57 13.76
C ASP A 121 5.54 -12.24 15.24
N ASN A 122 5.21 -13.26 16.04
CA ASN A 122 5.00 -13.15 17.49
C ASN A 122 6.06 -13.88 18.33
N GLY A 123 7.16 -14.30 17.71
CA GLY A 123 8.25 -15.09 18.30
C GLY A 123 7.97 -16.59 18.42
N ARG A 124 6.78 -17.05 18.00
CA ARG A 124 6.39 -18.47 17.99
C ARG A 124 5.88 -18.92 16.63
N GLU A 125 5.13 -18.07 15.96
CA GLU A 125 4.47 -18.32 14.68
C GLU A 125 4.66 -17.11 13.75
N GLU A 126 4.77 -17.40 12.46
CA GLU A 126 4.80 -16.39 11.41
C GLU A 126 3.53 -16.49 10.55
N LYS A 127 2.95 -15.35 10.20
CA LYS A 127 1.81 -15.24 9.29
C LYS A 127 2.10 -14.25 8.18
N SER A 128 2.00 -14.71 6.94
CA SER A 128 2.20 -13.87 5.76
C SER A 128 0.89 -13.37 5.19
N PHE A 129 0.88 -12.10 4.77
CA PHE A 129 -0.20 -11.45 4.04
C PHE A 129 0.35 -10.94 2.71
N ILE A 130 -0.38 -11.22 1.62
CA ILE A 130 -0.04 -10.73 0.28
C ILE A 130 -1.09 -9.71 -0.11
N PHE A 131 -0.62 -8.57 -0.59
CA PHE A 131 -1.45 -7.50 -1.10
C PHE A 131 -1.02 -7.14 -2.52
N GLY A 132 -1.99 -6.83 -3.37
CA GLY A 132 -1.73 -6.29 -4.70
C GLY A 132 -1.47 -4.78 -4.63
N PRO A 133 -1.43 -4.09 -5.79
CA PRO A 133 -1.21 -2.65 -5.85
C PRO A 133 -2.35 -1.80 -5.26
N GLU A 134 -3.53 -2.39 -5.02
CA GLU A 134 -4.71 -1.74 -4.43
C GLU A 134 -4.51 -1.21 -3.00
N VAL A 135 -3.40 -1.54 -2.36
CA VAL A 135 -3.00 -1.00 -1.04
C VAL A 135 -2.55 0.45 -1.08
N LEU A 136 -2.31 1.02 -2.26
CA LEU A 136 -2.19 2.47 -2.39
C LEU A 136 -3.59 3.08 -2.33
N GLN A 137 -3.89 3.77 -1.23
CA GLN A 137 -5.21 4.40 -1.04
C GLN A 137 -5.23 5.83 -1.61
N ASP A 138 -4.32 6.68 -1.14
CA ASP A 138 -4.38 8.12 -1.38
C ASP A 138 -3.11 8.66 -2.01
N ILE A 139 -3.29 9.67 -2.87
CA ILE A 139 -2.21 10.53 -3.37
C ILE A 139 -2.42 11.92 -2.79
N VAL A 140 -1.53 12.32 -1.90
CA VAL A 140 -1.45 13.65 -1.34
C VAL A 140 -0.63 14.50 -2.28
N ARG A 141 -1.26 15.50 -2.90
CA ARG A 141 -0.57 16.42 -3.80
C ARG A 141 -0.17 17.67 -3.05
N GLY A 142 1.14 17.89 -2.91
CA GLY A 142 1.72 19.18 -2.56
C GLY A 142 2.27 19.88 -3.79
N ASP A 143 2.68 21.15 -3.63
CA ASP A 143 3.17 21.97 -4.73
C ASP A 143 4.44 21.41 -5.40
N GLU A 144 5.31 20.76 -4.61
CA GLU A 144 6.58 20.20 -5.08
C GLU A 144 6.64 18.68 -5.00
N LEU A 145 5.88 18.07 -4.09
CA LEU A 145 5.93 16.64 -3.81
C LEU A 145 4.54 16.02 -3.85
N GLU A 146 4.44 14.85 -4.45
CA GLU A 146 3.31 13.94 -4.29
C GLU A 146 3.70 12.84 -3.30
N SER A 147 2.78 12.44 -2.43
CA SER A 147 2.99 11.33 -1.48
C SER A 147 1.87 10.31 -1.65
N THR A 148 2.20 9.02 -1.61
CA THR A 148 1.18 7.99 -1.42
C THR A 148 0.94 7.70 0.05
N ALA A 149 -0.21 7.09 0.35
CA ALA A 149 -0.43 6.38 1.59
C ALA A 149 -0.65 4.90 1.29
N PHE A 150 0.01 4.04 2.07
CA PHE A 150 -0.25 2.61 2.08
C PHE A 150 -1.29 2.32 3.16
N ALA A 151 -2.35 1.58 2.82
CA ALA A 151 -3.20 0.94 3.79
C ALA A 151 -3.73 -0.39 3.28
N SER A 152 -3.58 -1.44 4.10
CA SER A 152 -4.19 -2.73 3.81
C SER A 152 -5.71 -2.69 3.95
N ARG A 153 -6.37 -3.70 3.40
CA ARG A 153 -7.71 -4.07 3.90
C ARG A 153 -7.65 -4.42 5.39
N PRO A 154 -8.77 -4.34 6.12
CA PRO A 154 -8.85 -4.80 7.50
C PRO A 154 -8.39 -6.26 7.64
N LEU A 155 -7.48 -6.49 8.59
CA LEU A 155 -6.92 -7.79 8.92
C LEU A 155 -7.66 -8.44 10.08
N ALA A 156 -7.49 -9.75 10.19
CA ALA A 156 -8.13 -10.53 11.24
C ALA A 156 -7.60 -10.11 12.63
N PRO A 157 -8.47 -10.10 13.66
CA PRO A 157 -8.06 -9.84 15.02
C PRO A 157 -6.93 -10.73 15.51
N LEU A 158 -6.14 -10.20 16.45
CA LEU A 158 -5.02 -10.88 17.09
C LEU A 158 -5.27 -11.09 18.59
N PRO A 159 -4.73 -12.16 19.17
CA PRO A 159 -4.65 -12.29 20.63
C PRO A 159 -3.61 -11.33 21.21
N SER A 160 -3.74 -11.04 22.50
CA SER A 160 -2.78 -10.18 23.21
C SER A 160 -1.35 -10.71 23.13
N GLY A 161 -0.38 -9.80 23.02
CA GLY A 161 1.03 -10.14 22.94
C GLY A 161 1.86 -9.13 22.16
N LYS A 162 3.15 -9.41 22.06
CA LYS A 162 4.10 -8.61 21.28
C LYS A 162 4.24 -9.17 19.88
N TYR A 163 4.24 -8.29 18.90
CA TYR A 163 4.32 -8.64 17.50
C TYR A 163 5.34 -7.77 16.79
N LYS A 164 5.82 -8.28 15.67
CA LYS A 164 6.67 -7.58 14.72
C LYS A 164 6.09 -7.74 13.33
N ILE A 165 6.03 -6.64 12.58
CA ILE A 165 5.68 -6.68 11.16
C ILE A 165 6.92 -6.33 10.35
N THR A 166 7.26 -7.23 9.44
CA THR A 166 8.26 -6.99 8.40
C THR A 166 7.54 -6.87 7.07
N VAL A 167 7.70 -5.73 6.38
CA VAL A 167 7.03 -5.48 5.11
C VAL A 167 8.03 -5.54 3.98
N PHE A 168 7.62 -6.16 2.89
CA PHE A 168 8.35 -6.26 1.65
C PHE A 168 7.54 -5.59 0.54
N LEU A 169 8.08 -4.52 -0.05
CA LEU A 169 7.47 -3.90 -1.22
C LEU A 169 7.93 -4.63 -2.48
N ARG A 170 7.05 -4.79 -3.47
CA ARG A 170 7.34 -5.51 -4.71
C ARG A 170 7.19 -4.59 -5.91
N MET A 171 8.27 -4.40 -6.64
CA MET A 171 8.32 -3.58 -7.84
C MET A 171 8.67 -4.45 -9.05
N SER A 172 8.05 -4.19 -10.20
CA SER A 172 8.42 -4.90 -11.44
C SER A 172 9.75 -4.43 -12.03
N HIS A 173 10.09 -3.17 -11.81
CA HIS A 173 11.31 -2.52 -12.29
C HIS A 173 11.75 -1.51 -11.23
N GLU A 174 12.99 -1.04 -11.32
CA GLU A 174 13.46 0.04 -10.46
C GLU A 174 12.65 1.32 -10.71
N HIS A 175 12.49 2.11 -9.66
CA HIS A 175 11.78 3.37 -9.69
C HIS A 175 12.61 4.46 -8.99
N TYR A 176 12.69 5.64 -9.60
CA TYR A 176 13.26 6.83 -8.97
C TYR A 176 12.16 7.86 -8.69
N ASP A 177 12.21 8.48 -7.51
CA ASP A 177 11.21 9.45 -7.05
C ASP A 177 11.19 10.77 -7.82
N GLY A 178 12.24 11.07 -8.58
CA GLY A 178 12.39 12.32 -9.32
C GLY A 178 12.74 13.54 -8.45
N VAL A 179 13.03 13.36 -7.16
CA VAL A 179 13.47 14.44 -6.25
C VAL A 179 14.99 14.62 -6.32
N GLY A 180 15.73 13.53 -6.52
CA GLY A 180 17.19 13.56 -6.53
C GLY A 180 17.80 12.40 -7.32
N ARG A 181 19.14 12.40 -7.38
CA ARG A 181 19.92 11.39 -8.12
C ARG A 181 20.58 10.34 -7.22
N ASP A 182 20.46 10.48 -5.90
CA ASP A 182 21.12 9.55 -4.98
C ASP A 182 20.38 8.21 -4.96
N PRO A 183 21.00 7.10 -5.42
CA PRO A 183 20.35 5.80 -5.45
C PRO A 183 20.03 5.23 -4.06
N HIS A 184 20.60 5.76 -2.97
CA HIS A 184 20.27 5.33 -1.61
C HIS A 184 19.02 6.02 -1.05
N ALA A 185 18.77 7.27 -1.47
CA ALA A 185 17.64 8.06 -0.99
C ALA A 185 16.45 8.04 -1.95
N ASN A 186 16.71 8.01 -3.26
CA ASN A 186 15.72 8.32 -4.29
C ASN A 186 15.27 7.11 -5.11
N ARG A 187 15.76 5.91 -4.81
CA ARG A 187 15.51 4.70 -5.62
C ARG A 187 14.82 3.60 -4.83
N LEU A 188 13.79 3.01 -5.44
CA LEU A 188 13.25 1.71 -5.08
C LEU A 188 13.76 0.65 -6.07
N PRO A 189 14.41 -0.43 -5.62
CA PRO A 189 14.93 -1.45 -6.52
C PRO A 189 13.81 -2.29 -7.14
N ALA A 190 14.12 -2.93 -8.27
CA ALA A 190 13.25 -3.96 -8.85
C ALA A 190 13.20 -5.20 -7.94
N GLY A 191 12.12 -5.97 -8.06
CA GLY A 191 11.90 -7.18 -7.26
C GLY A 191 11.29 -6.88 -5.91
N GLU A 192 11.60 -7.73 -4.93
CA GLU A 192 11.10 -7.61 -3.57
C GLU A 192 12.19 -7.07 -2.65
N PHE A 193 11.88 -6.05 -1.85
CA PHE A 193 12.82 -5.49 -0.88
C PHE A 193 12.12 -5.14 0.43
N GLN A 194 12.88 -5.27 1.52
CA GLN A 194 12.40 -5.10 2.87
C GLN A 194 12.37 -3.62 3.27
N LEU A 195 11.25 -3.20 3.84
CA LEU A 195 11.10 -1.95 4.59
C LEU A 195 11.54 -2.17 6.05
N PRO A 196 11.79 -1.09 6.82
CA PRO A 196 12.07 -1.21 8.25
C PRO A 196 11.02 -2.06 8.98
N GLU A 197 11.45 -2.76 10.03
CA GLU A 197 10.53 -3.56 10.84
C GLU A 197 9.73 -2.67 11.80
N PHE A 198 8.47 -3.04 12.03
CA PHE A 198 7.55 -2.29 12.88
C PHE A 198 7.11 -3.16 14.06
N PRO A 199 7.69 -2.97 15.26
CA PRO A 199 7.18 -3.62 16.46
C PRO A 199 5.85 -2.98 16.89
N PHE A 200 4.93 -3.81 17.38
CA PHE A 200 3.70 -3.33 18.00
C PHE A 200 3.20 -4.33 19.06
N GLU A 201 2.30 -3.86 19.92
CA GLU A 201 1.70 -4.64 20.99
C GLU A 201 0.19 -4.76 20.78
N VAL A 202 -0.32 -5.97 20.97
CA VAL A 202 -1.75 -6.22 21.08
C VAL A 202 -2.08 -6.25 22.57
N ILE A 203 -2.69 -5.18 23.07
CA ILE A 203 -3.04 -5.04 24.48
C ILE A 203 -4.41 -5.69 24.76
N PRO A 204 -4.68 -6.17 25.99
CA PRO A 204 -6.01 -6.62 26.36
C PRO A 204 -7.05 -5.54 26.04
N ARG A 205 -8.22 -5.97 25.57
CA ARG A 205 -9.34 -5.07 25.36
C ARG A 205 -9.63 -4.37 26.68
N GLN A 206 -9.58 -3.04 26.69
CA GLN A 206 -10.13 -2.28 27.80
C GLN A 206 -11.64 -2.32 27.65
N ASP A 207 -12.24 -3.40 28.12
CA ASP A 207 -13.67 -3.41 28.37
C ASP A 207 -13.89 -2.28 29.38
N GLY A 208 -14.63 -1.24 28.96
CA GLY A 208 -15.19 -0.30 29.93
C GLY A 208 -15.94 -1.11 30.98
N PRO A 209 -16.06 -0.64 32.24
CA PRO A 209 -16.69 -1.41 33.29
C PRO A 209 -18.13 -1.78 32.88
N GLY A 210 -18.37 -3.04 32.51
CA GLY A 210 -19.70 -3.60 32.24
C GLY A 210 -19.87 -4.41 30.94
N ALA A 211 -19.06 -5.44 30.71
CA ALA A 211 -19.44 -6.57 29.86
C ALA A 211 -20.07 -7.68 30.73
#